data_AF-A0A3A5M351-F1
#
_entry.id   AF-A0A3A5M351-F1
#
_cell.length_a   1.000
_cell.length_b   1.000
_cell.length_c   1.000
_cell.angle_alpha   90.00
_cell.angle_beta   90.00
_cell.angle_gamma   90.00
#
_symmetry.space_group_name_H-M   'P 1'
#
loop_
_entity.id
_entity.type
_entity.pdbx_description
1 polymer ?
#
loop_
_entity_poly.entity_id
_entity_poly.type
_entity_poly.pdbx_seq_one_letter_code
_entity_poly.pdbx_strand_id
1 'polypeptide(L)'
;MTTLTVEDRATTADPADAGSAEGPVTDASLIYFSSVSDNTHRFVEKLGVRAARMPLLTKEPTLRAAQPYVLVLPTYGGITGQGAVPRQVVKFLNNQQNRSLLRGVIGAGNTNFGETYCLAADIVAAKCNVPVLYRFEVMGTSEDVDRVTRGLEEFWT
;
A
#
# COMPACT_ATOMS: atom_id res chain seq x y z
N MET A 1 40.44 10.22 50.58
CA MET A 1 40.38 10.48 49.14
C MET A 1 40.72 9.19 48.41
N THR A 2 39.71 8.39 48.10
CA THR A 2 39.83 7.24 47.18
C THR A 2 38.49 7.10 46.47
N THR A 3 38.43 7.60 45.24
CA THR A 3 37.29 7.47 44.33
C THR A 3 37.33 6.08 43.68
N LEU A 4 36.33 5.25 43.95
CA LEU A 4 36.05 4.03 43.19
C LEU A 4 34.89 4.33 42.23
N THR A 5 35.23 4.46 40.96
CA THR A 5 34.30 4.47 39.82
C THR A 5 33.79 3.05 39.58
N VAL A 6 32.48 2.85 39.64
CA VAL A 6 31.81 1.66 39.11
C VAL A 6 31.13 2.10 37.81
N GLU A 7 31.58 1.53 36.69
CA GLU A 7 31.02 1.75 35.36
C GLU A 7 29.67 1.02 35.26
N ASP A 8 28.61 1.79 35.00
CA ASP A 8 27.27 1.30 34.70
C ASP A 8 27.22 0.89 33.22
N ARG A 9 27.28 -0.42 32.95
CA ARG A 9 27.14 -0.98 31.61
C ARG A 9 25.68 -1.28 31.33
N ALA A 10 24.90 -0.23 31.07
CA ALA A 10 23.56 -0.35 30.52
C ALA A 10 23.66 -0.86 29.07
N THR A 11 23.45 -2.17 28.87
CA THR A 11 23.04 -2.71 27.57
C THR A 11 21.70 -2.06 27.22
N THR A 12 21.75 -1.08 26.31
CA THR A 12 20.56 -0.59 25.62
C THR A 12 20.26 -1.58 24.51
N ALA A 13 19.25 -2.43 24.71
CA ALA A 13 18.64 -3.14 23.62
C ALA A 13 17.97 -2.11 22.70
N ASP A 14 18.29 -2.14 21.41
CA ASP A 14 17.64 -1.33 20.39
C ASP A 14 16.13 -1.61 20.38
N PRO A 15 15.25 -0.59 20.34
CA PRO A 15 13.80 -0.77 20.36
C PRO A 15 13.22 -1.25 19.02
N ALA A 16 14.04 -1.82 18.13
CA ALA A 16 13.63 -2.27 16.81
C ALA A 16 13.13 -3.73 16.75
N ASP A 17 13.30 -4.52 17.82
CA ASP A 17 13.02 -5.97 17.80
C ASP A 17 11.75 -6.38 18.58
N ALA A 18 10.66 -5.64 18.38
CA ALA A 18 9.35 -6.00 18.93
C ALA A 18 8.36 -6.35 17.81
N GLY A 19 8.36 -7.61 17.36
CA GLY A 19 7.18 -8.25 16.77
C GLY A 19 7.32 -8.89 15.39
N SER A 20 8.33 -9.73 15.18
CA SER A 20 8.56 -10.50 13.94
C SER A 20 7.69 -11.75 13.84
N ALA A 21 6.38 -11.60 13.72
CA ALA A 21 5.60 -12.60 12.98
C ALA A 21 5.66 -12.18 11.51
N GLU A 22 6.63 -12.72 10.76
CA GLU A 22 6.78 -12.42 9.34
C GLU A 22 5.47 -12.76 8.61
N GLY A 23 4.85 -11.77 7.97
CA GLY A 23 3.63 -12.01 7.20
C GLY A 23 3.91 -12.74 5.89
N PRO A 24 2.85 -13.24 5.21
CA PRO A 24 3.01 -14.07 4.02
C PRO A 24 3.73 -13.31 2.90
N VAL A 25 4.62 -14.02 2.22
CA VAL A 25 5.40 -13.52 1.08
C VAL A 25 4.58 -13.65 -0.19
N THR A 26 4.69 -12.67 -1.09
CA THR A 26 4.05 -12.69 -2.41
C THR A 26 4.99 -12.19 -3.50
N ASP A 27 4.91 -12.81 -4.67
CA ASP A 27 5.58 -12.44 -5.92
C ASP A 27 4.60 -11.79 -6.92
N ALA A 28 3.38 -11.44 -6.49
CA ALA A 28 2.38 -10.83 -7.36
C ALA A 28 2.83 -9.45 -7.87
N SER A 29 2.69 -9.21 -9.18
CA SER A 29 2.99 -7.92 -9.81
C SER A 29 1.94 -6.84 -9.53
N LEU A 30 0.79 -7.22 -8.96
CA LEU A 30 -0.25 -6.31 -8.47
C LEU A 30 -0.54 -6.60 -7.00
N ILE A 31 -0.44 -5.59 -6.14
CA ILE A 31 -0.79 -5.69 -4.72
C ILE A 31 -1.87 -4.66 -4.44
N TYR A 32 -2.89 -5.01 -3.66
CA TYR A 32 -3.99 -4.10 -3.39
C TYR A 32 -4.54 -4.19 -1.99
N PHE A 33 -5.22 -3.13 -1.57
CA PHE A 33 -6.05 -3.13 -0.38
C PHE A 33 -7.52 -2.92 -0.77
N SER A 34 -8.43 -3.60 -0.07
CA SER A 34 -9.87 -3.38 -0.18
C SER A 34 -10.52 -3.61 1.18
N SER A 35 -11.40 -2.69 1.60
CA SER A 35 -12.21 -2.85 2.80
C SER A 35 -13.36 -3.83 2.60
N VAL A 36 -14.20 -3.95 3.63
CA VAL A 36 -15.44 -4.74 3.66
C VAL A 36 -16.45 -4.39 2.56
N SER A 37 -16.34 -3.20 1.94
CA SER A 37 -17.18 -2.85 0.78
C SER A 37 -16.80 -3.60 -0.49
N ASP A 38 -15.58 -4.16 -0.54
CA ASP A 38 -15.05 -4.95 -1.65
C ASP A 38 -15.01 -4.26 -3.03
N ASN A 39 -15.21 -2.95 -3.11
CA ASN A 39 -15.21 -2.24 -4.40
C ASN A 39 -13.88 -2.39 -5.16
N THR A 40 -12.75 -2.12 -4.50
CA THR A 40 -11.42 -2.30 -5.10
C THR A 40 -11.11 -3.77 -5.36
N HIS A 41 -11.58 -4.68 -4.51
CA HIS A 41 -11.45 -6.12 -4.74
C HIS A 41 -12.15 -6.55 -6.03
N ARG A 42 -13.42 -6.17 -6.21
CA ARG A 42 -14.21 -6.43 -7.42
C ARG A 42 -13.57 -5.83 -8.66
N PHE A 43 -12.94 -4.66 -8.56
CA PHE A 43 -12.17 -4.09 -9.66
C PHE A 43 -10.99 -4.98 -10.05
N VAL A 44 -10.17 -5.37 -9.07
CA VAL A 44 -8.97 -6.18 -9.29
C VAL A 44 -9.31 -7.58 -9.83
N GLU A 45 -10.40 -8.19 -9.37
CA GLU A 45 -10.86 -9.48 -9.90
C GLU A 45 -11.16 -9.42 -11.40
N LYS A 46 -11.73 -8.32 -11.89
CA LYS A 46 -12.02 -8.13 -13.33
C LYS A 46 -10.76 -8.01 -14.20
N LEU A 47 -9.61 -7.67 -13.61
CA LEU A 47 -8.36 -7.54 -14.37
C LEU A 47 -7.81 -8.91 -14.81
N GLY A 48 -8.18 -10.00 -14.13
CA GLY A 48 -7.71 -11.35 -14.49
C GLY A 48 -6.20 -11.58 -14.31
N VAL A 49 -5.50 -10.69 -13.60
CA VAL A 49 -4.06 -10.79 -13.35
C VAL A 49 -3.74 -11.38 -11.98
N ARG A 50 -2.54 -11.93 -11.80
CA ARG A 50 -2.05 -12.38 -10.49
C ARG A 50 -1.94 -11.19 -9.54
N ALA A 51 -2.78 -11.16 -8.51
CA ALA A 51 -2.81 -10.09 -7.51
C ALA A 51 -2.77 -10.63 -6.07
N ALA A 52 -2.20 -9.85 -5.16
CA ALA A 52 -2.20 -10.14 -3.73
C ALA A 52 -2.99 -9.10 -2.93
N ARG A 53 -3.90 -9.58 -2.08
CA ARG A 53 -4.74 -8.73 -1.23
C ARG A 53 -4.11 -8.54 0.14
N MET A 54 -3.92 -7.29 0.56
CA MET A 54 -3.52 -6.99 1.92
C MET A 54 -4.61 -7.37 2.93
N PRO A 55 -4.24 -7.83 4.14
CA PRO A 55 -5.19 -8.14 5.20
C PRO A 55 -6.11 -6.97 5.56
N LEU A 56 -7.33 -7.29 5.97
CA LEU A 56 -8.32 -6.29 6.35
C LEU A 56 -7.96 -5.63 7.69
N LEU A 57 -7.51 -6.40 8.69
CA LEU A 57 -7.28 -5.87 10.04
C LEU A 57 -5.80 -5.56 10.23
N THR A 58 -5.48 -4.38 10.75
CA THR A 58 -4.09 -3.96 10.98
C THR A 58 -3.36 -4.78 12.06
N LYS A 59 -4.09 -5.53 12.88
CA LYS A 59 -3.51 -6.49 13.84
C LYS A 59 -2.88 -7.71 13.15
N GLU A 60 -3.31 -8.03 11.93
CA GLU A 60 -2.77 -9.15 11.16
C GLU A 60 -1.42 -8.77 10.54
N PRO A 61 -0.47 -9.71 10.42
CA PRO A 61 0.79 -9.48 9.71
C PRO A 61 0.54 -8.99 8.28
N THR A 62 1.22 -7.92 7.84
CA THR A 62 1.08 -7.42 6.47
C THR A 62 1.81 -8.31 5.47
N LEU A 63 1.54 -8.16 4.17
CA LEU A 63 2.25 -8.90 3.12
C LEU A 63 3.73 -8.49 3.04
N ARG A 64 4.56 -9.39 2.53
CA ARG A 64 5.94 -9.11 2.12
C ARG A 64 6.08 -9.27 0.61
N ALA A 65 6.38 -8.20 -0.11
CA ALA A 65 6.66 -8.25 -1.53
C ALA A 65 8.04 -8.85 -1.79
N ALA A 66 8.11 -9.82 -2.70
CA ALA A 66 9.34 -10.44 -3.17
C ALA A 66 9.77 -9.97 -4.57
N GLN A 67 8.88 -9.29 -5.29
CA GLN A 67 9.11 -8.79 -6.66
C GLN A 67 8.56 -7.37 -6.83
N PRO A 68 9.00 -6.62 -7.86
CA PRO A 68 8.41 -5.34 -8.21
C PRO A 68 6.90 -5.43 -8.43
N TYR A 69 6.15 -4.43 -7.97
CA TYR A 69 4.68 -4.43 -8.07
C TYR A 69 4.09 -3.04 -8.29
N VAL A 70 2.86 -3.02 -8.80
CA VAL A 70 1.96 -1.87 -8.82
C VAL A 70 0.98 -1.98 -7.65
N LEU A 71 0.74 -0.88 -6.94
CA LEU A 71 -0.21 -0.81 -5.82
C LEU A 71 -1.57 -0.28 -6.29
N VAL A 72 -2.66 -0.98 -5.97
CA VAL A 72 -4.03 -0.46 -6.11
C VAL A 72 -4.63 -0.16 -4.74
N LEU A 73 -5.12 1.05 -4.52
CA LEU A 73 -5.68 1.45 -3.22
C LEU A 73 -6.92 2.35 -3.31
N PRO A 74 -7.92 2.17 -2.43
CA PRO A 74 -9.01 3.13 -2.27
C PRO A 74 -8.54 4.36 -1.50
N THR A 75 -9.26 5.47 -1.74
CA THR A 75 -9.12 6.72 -0.98
C THR A 75 -10.18 6.84 0.10
N TYR A 76 -9.75 7.17 1.32
CA TYR A 76 -10.61 7.52 2.46
C TYR A 76 -10.49 9.00 2.82
N GLY A 77 -10.93 9.41 4.01
CA GLY A 77 -10.80 10.78 4.50
C GLY A 77 -11.88 11.76 4.02
N GLY A 78 -12.78 11.33 3.14
CA GLY A 78 -13.90 12.15 2.68
C GLY A 78 -13.47 13.49 2.09
N ILE A 79 -14.26 14.54 2.35
CA ILE A 79 -14.00 15.89 1.82
C ILE A 79 -12.73 16.52 2.41
N THR A 80 -12.33 16.16 3.63
CA THR A 80 -11.16 16.78 4.28
C THR A 80 -9.83 16.18 3.82
N GLY A 81 -9.85 14.98 3.22
CA GLY A 81 -8.66 14.23 2.84
C GLY A 81 -7.83 13.70 4.03
N GLN A 82 -8.24 13.98 5.27
CA GLN A 82 -7.51 13.53 6.46
C GLN A 82 -7.62 12.01 6.61
N GLY A 83 -6.48 11.33 6.63
CA GLY A 83 -6.45 9.86 6.63
C GLY A 83 -6.83 9.25 5.28
N ALA A 84 -6.56 9.94 4.16
CA ALA A 84 -6.85 9.46 2.82
C ALA A 84 -6.26 8.08 2.50
N VAL A 85 -5.03 7.82 2.95
CA VAL A 85 -4.37 6.52 2.75
C VAL A 85 -4.81 5.53 3.83
N PRO A 86 -5.34 4.34 3.48
CA PRO A 86 -5.72 3.33 4.45
C PRO A 86 -4.56 2.91 5.36
N ARG A 87 -4.82 2.69 6.65
CA ARG A 87 -3.79 2.34 7.64
C ARG A 87 -3.05 1.03 7.30
N GLN A 88 -3.71 0.10 6.62
CA GLN A 88 -3.17 -1.16 6.13
C GLN A 88 -2.11 -0.91 5.06
N VAL A 89 -2.37 0.02 4.14
CA VAL A 89 -1.42 0.45 3.12
C VAL A 89 -0.25 1.19 3.76
N VAL A 90 -0.50 2.05 4.75
CA VAL A 90 0.57 2.70 5.53
C VAL A 90 1.45 1.65 6.23
N LYS A 91 0.86 0.68 6.92
CA LYS A 91 1.58 -0.43 7.56
C LYS A 91 2.44 -1.21 6.55
N PHE A 92 1.86 -1.52 5.39
CA PHE A 92 2.56 -2.25 4.32
C PHE A 92 3.75 -1.46 3.75
N LEU A 93 3.57 -0.17 3.45
CA LEU A 93 4.62 0.69 2.90
C LEU A 93 5.64 1.15 3.95
N ASN A 94 5.33 1.08 5.25
CA ASN A 94 6.31 1.32 6.31
C ASN A 94 7.43 0.26 6.32
N ASN A 95 7.18 -0.94 5.80
CA ASN A 95 8.23 -1.91 5.52
C ASN A 95 9.09 -1.44 4.33
N GLN A 96 10.40 -1.28 4.56
CA GLN A 96 11.34 -0.75 3.57
C GLN A 96 11.49 -1.65 2.33
N GLN A 97 11.47 -2.97 2.49
CA GLN A 97 11.54 -3.93 1.38
C GLN A 97 10.29 -3.80 0.50
N ASN A 98 9.10 -3.72 1.10
CA ASN A 98 7.88 -3.50 0.33
C ASN A 98 7.93 -2.17 -0.43
N ARG A 99 8.40 -1.11 0.22
CA ARG A 99 8.47 0.22 -0.40
C ARG A 99 9.46 0.27 -1.56
N SER A 100 10.62 -0.37 -1.46
CA SER A 100 11.64 -0.34 -2.51
C SER A 100 11.22 -1.07 -3.79
N LEU A 101 10.26 -1.98 -3.69
CA LEU A 101 9.69 -2.74 -4.80
C LEU A 101 8.46 -2.09 -5.44
N LEU A 102 7.94 -0.99 -4.88
CA LEU A 102 6.84 -0.24 -5.49
C LEU A 102 7.29 0.37 -6.82
N ARG A 103 6.47 0.25 -7.87
CA ARG A 103 6.75 0.79 -9.22
C ARG A 103 5.73 1.81 -9.71
N GLY A 104 4.51 1.79 -9.18
CA GLY A 104 3.47 2.75 -9.52
C GLY A 104 2.22 2.52 -8.66
N VAL A 105 1.30 3.48 -8.71
CA VAL A 105 0.05 3.43 -7.94
C VAL A 105 -1.17 3.65 -8.83
N ILE A 106 -2.26 2.93 -8.55
CA ILE A 106 -3.57 3.12 -9.15
C ILE A 106 -4.56 3.47 -8.04
N GLY A 107 -5.24 4.61 -8.17
CA GLY A 107 -6.16 5.12 -7.16
C GLY A 107 -7.62 4.78 -7.45
N ALA A 108 -8.30 4.16 -6.50
CA ALA A 108 -9.76 4.06 -6.50
C ALA A 108 -10.37 5.18 -5.66
N GLY A 109 -11.46 5.79 -6.14
CA GLY A 109 -12.13 6.90 -5.47
C GLY A 109 -13.59 7.04 -5.87
N ASN A 110 -14.16 8.21 -5.58
CA ASN A 110 -15.47 8.60 -6.07
C ASN A 110 -15.43 10.11 -6.36
N THR A 111 -15.81 10.50 -7.57
CA THR A 111 -15.73 11.89 -8.07
C THR A 111 -16.61 12.85 -7.29
N ASN A 112 -17.62 12.35 -6.55
CA ASN A 112 -18.41 13.16 -5.62
C ASN A 112 -17.57 13.83 -4.52
N PHE A 113 -16.32 13.41 -4.32
CA PHE A 113 -15.39 14.03 -3.37
C PHE A 113 -14.54 15.16 -3.97
N GLY A 114 -14.73 15.52 -5.25
CA GLY A 114 -14.10 16.67 -5.88
C GLY A 114 -12.58 16.65 -5.76
N GLU A 115 -12.00 17.65 -5.11
CA GLU A 115 -10.54 17.80 -4.96
C GLU A 115 -9.87 16.63 -4.24
N THR A 116 -10.59 15.86 -3.43
CA THR A 116 -10.03 14.69 -2.75
C THR A 116 -10.26 13.38 -3.51
N TYR A 117 -10.81 13.44 -4.73
CA TYR A 117 -10.92 12.29 -5.62
C TYR A 117 -9.55 11.62 -5.84
N CYS A 118 -9.44 10.35 -5.44
CA CYS A 118 -8.23 9.54 -5.57
C CYS A 118 -6.98 10.10 -4.86
N LEU A 119 -7.14 11.02 -3.91
CA LEU A 119 -6.05 11.67 -3.18
C LEU A 119 -5.03 10.70 -2.54
N ALA A 120 -5.46 9.49 -2.16
CA ALA A 120 -4.53 8.50 -1.60
C ALA A 120 -3.43 8.10 -2.58
N ALA A 121 -3.74 8.02 -3.89
CA ALA A 121 -2.75 7.72 -4.92
C ALA A 121 -1.71 8.84 -5.03
N ASP A 122 -2.14 10.11 -5.01
CA ASP A 122 -1.24 11.27 -5.06
C ASP A 122 -0.30 11.31 -3.86
N ILE A 123 -0.82 11.06 -2.66
CA ILE A 123 -0.03 11.01 -1.44
C ILE A 123 1.03 9.91 -1.51
N VAL A 124 0.65 8.70 -1.94
CA VAL A 124 1.60 7.58 -2.02
C VAL A 124 2.64 7.81 -3.12
N ALA A 125 2.21 8.26 -4.31
CA ALA A 125 3.08 8.59 -5.42
C ALA A 125 4.15 9.61 -5.02
N ALA A 126 3.75 10.73 -4.41
CA ALA A 126 4.66 11.77 -3.96
C ALA A 126 5.61 11.27 -2.87
N LYS A 127 5.11 10.54 -1.86
CA LYS A 127 5.95 10.04 -0.75
C LYS A 127 6.94 8.95 -1.16
N CYS A 128 6.58 8.12 -2.14
CA CYS A 128 7.40 6.98 -2.56
C CYS A 128 8.16 7.25 -3.86
N ASN A 129 7.99 8.42 -4.47
CA ASN A 129 8.60 8.81 -5.75
C ASN A 129 8.30 7.80 -6.88
N VAL A 130 7.01 7.47 -7.05
CA VAL A 130 6.52 6.58 -8.11
C VAL A 130 5.36 7.24 -8.86
N PRO A 131 5.12 6.91 -10.14
CA PRO A 131 4.02 7.50 -10.89
C PRO A 131 2.64 7.03 -10.41
N VAL A 132 1.64 7.91 -10.56
CA VAL A 132 0.23 7.51 -10.59
C VAL A 132 -0.07 7.01 -12.00
N LEU A 133 -0.41 5.73 -12.13
CA LEU A 133 -0.63 5.06 -13.41
C LEU A 133 -2.07 5.21 -13.92
N TYR A 134 -3.05 5.19 -13.00
CA TYR A 134 -4.46 5.30 -13.37
C TYR A 134 -5.33 5.70 -12.17
N ARG A 135 -6.54 6.19 -12.43
CA ARG A 135 -7.58 6.48 -11.43
C ARG A 135 -8.92 5.96 -11.91
N PHE A 136 -9.72 5.37 -11.02
CA PHE A 136 -11.06 4.86 -11.34
C PHE A 136 -12.05 5.09 -10.20
N GLU A 137 -13.34 4.99 -10.52
CA GLU A 137 -14.41 5.18 -9.55
C GLU A 137 -14.98 3.88 -9.01
N VAL A 138 -15.16 3.82 -7.68
CA VAL A 138 -15.85 2.73 -6.97
C VAL A 138 -15.27 1.36 -7.32
N MET A 139 -15.95 0.58 -8.16
CA MET A 139 -15.54 -0.76 -8.60
C MET A 139 -15.04 -0.80 -10.05
N GLY A 140 -14.87 0.37 -10.67
CA GLY A 140 -14.45 0.59 -12.04
C GLY A 140 -15.49 0.15 -13.08
N THR A 141 -15.43 0.78 -14.24
CA THR A 141 -16.19 0.42 -15.44
C THR A 141 -15.50 -0.70 -16.22
N SER A 142 -16.08 -1.15 -17.34
CA SER A 142 -15.39 -2.03 -18.29
C SER A 142 -14.24 -1.30 -18.99
N GLU A 143 -14.42 -0.02 -19.31
CA GLU A 143 -13.37 0.80 -19.93
C GLU A 143 -12.17 0.98 -18.99
N ASP A 144 -12.40 1.14 -17.69
CA ASP A 144 -11.32 1.17 -16.70
C ASP A 144 -10.54 -0.15 -16.65
N VAL A 145 -11.23 -1.28 -16.79
CA VAL A 145 -10.59 -2.60 -16.85
C VAL A 145 -9.74 -2.70 -18.10
N ASP A 146 -10.27 -2.35 -19.27
CA ASP A 146 -9.52 -2.43 -20.54
C ASP A 146 -8.27 -1.55 -20.53
N ARG A 147 -8.40 -0.31 -20.02
CA ARG A 147 -7.29 0.65 -19.93
C ARG A 147 -6.23 0.20 -18.93
N VAL A 148 -6.63 -0.28 -17.75
CA VAL A 148 -5.67 -0.75 -16.74
C VAL A 148 -4.98 -2.03 -17.19
N THR A 149 -5.69 -2.99 -17.76
CA THR A 149 -5.09 -4.24 -18.25
C THR A 149 -4.01 -3.94 -19.31
N ARG A 150 -4.35 -3.13 -20.33
CA ARG A 150 -3.39 -2.74 -21.36
C ARG A 150 -2.22 -1.93 -20.78
N GLY A 151 -2.51 -0.98 -19.91
CA GLY A 151 -1.48 -0.16 -19.27
C GLY A 151 -0.51 -0.99 -18.42
N LEU A 152 -1.00 -2.03 -17.73
CA LEU A 152 -0.14 -2.95 -16.98
C LEU A 152 0.71 -3.83 -17.90
N GLU A 153 0.16 -4.33 -19.02
CA GLU A 153 0.93 -5.09 -20.02
C GLU A 153 2.08 -4.24 -20.60
N GLU A 154 1.79 -3.01 -20.99
CA GLU A 154 2.79 -2.06 -21.50
C GLU A 154 3.82 -1.68 -20.42
N PHE A 155 3.39 -1.49 -19.18
CA PHE A 155 4.26 -1.08 -18.07
C PHE A 155 5.30 -2.13 -17.68
N TRP A 156 5.00 -3.42 -17.86
CA TRP A 156 5.89 -4.53 -17.48
C TRP A 156 6.75 -5.07 -18.63
N THR A 157 6.65 -4.49 -19.83
CA THR A 157 7.49 -4.83 -20.99
C THR A 157 8.81 -4.04 -20.95
#